data_AF-A0A7X9L8B0-F1
#
_entry.id   AF-A0A7X9L8B0-F1
#
_cell.length_a   1.000
_cell.length_b   1.000
_cell.length_c   1.000
_cell.angle_alpha   90.00
_cell.angle_beta   90.00
_cell.angle_gamma   90.00
#
_symmetry.space_group_name_H-M   'P 1'
#
loop_
_entity.id
_entity.type
_entity.pdbx_description
1 polymer ?
#
loop_
_entity_poly.entity_id
_entity_poly.type
_entity_poly.pdbx_seq_one_letter_code
_entity_poly.pdbx_strand_id
1 'polypeptide(L)' 'MTVTTVKVPKATRDRLHRLAAADGLTLAQEIEKLIDLHVPRPKPTIGGFRSERALTSEELDEGLANGFGT' A
#
# COMPACT_ATOMS: atom_id res chain seq x y z
N MET A 1 13.21 12.37 -9.84
CA MET A 1 13.11 13.06 -8.53
C MET A 1 12.44 14.40 -8.77
N THR A 2 11.22 14.57 -8.28
CA THR A 2 10.49 15.84 -8.40
C THR A 2 10.64 16.58 -7.08
N VAL A 3 11.23 17.77 -7.11
CA VAL A 3 11.36 18.61 -5.91
C VAL A 3 10.12 19.50 -5.83
N THR A 4 9.31 19.29 -4.80
CA THR A 4 8.08 20.05 -4.57
C THR A 4 8.21 20.88 -3.30
N THR A 5 7.98 22.18 -3.41
CA THR A 5 7.94 23.08 -2.25
C THR A 5 6.50 23.21 -1.75
N VAL A 6 6.24 22.83 -0.50
CA VAL A 6 4.92 22.91 0.13
C VAL A 6 5.03 23.73 1.42
N LYS A 7 4.09 24.67 1.61
CA LYS A 7 3.98 25.39 2.89
C LYS A 7 3.24 24.51 3.90
N VAL A 8 3.89 24.22 5.02
CA VAL A 8 3.30 23.45 6.12
C VAL A 8 3.27 24.27 7.41
N PRO A 9 2.21 24.13 8.23
CA PRO A 9 2.20 24.71 9.58
C PRO A 9 3.38 24.20 10.43
N LYS A 10 3.90 25.05 11.31
CA LYS A 10 5.03 24.70 12.19
C LYS A 10 4.78 23.44 13.01
N ALA A 11 3.58 23.32 13.60
CA ALA A 11 3.20 22.15 14.38
C ALA A 11 3.27 20.84 13.56
N THR A 12 2.86 20.89 12.29
CA THR A 12 2.94 19.75 11.36
C THR A 12 4.38 19.39 11.06
N ARG A 13 5.22 20.39 10.74
CA ARG A 13 6.65 20.20 10.49
C ARG A 13 7.35 19.56 11.68
N ASP A 14 7.11 20.07 12.89
CA ASP A 14 7.74 19.58 14.11
C ASP A 14 7.28 18.14 14.44
N ARG A 15 6.04 17.77 14.09
CA ARG A 15 5.57 16.38 14.17
C ARG A 15 6.26 15.46 13.15
N LEU A 16 6.45 15.92 11.91
CA LEU A 16 7.16 15.14 10.88
C LEU A 16 8.61 14.88 11.26
N HIS A 17 9.31 15.87 11.82
CA HIS A 17 10.68 15.67 12.33
C HIS A 17 10.75 14.64 13.44
N ARG A 18 9.79 14.64 14.38
CA ARG A 18 9.74 13.62 15.44
C ARG A 18 9.48 12.22 14.88
N LEU A 19 8.62 12.11 13.87
CA LEU A 19 8.32 10.84 13.22
C LEU A 19 9.54 10.27 12.49
N ALA A 20 10.21 11.11 11.69
CA ALA A 20 11.43 10.73 10.99
C ALA A 20 12.53 10.27 11.97
N ALA A 21 12.70 10.96 13.10
CA ALA A 21 13.64 10.57 14.14
C ALA A 21 13.29 9.23 14.80
N ALA A 22 12.00 8.95 15.03
CA ALA A 22 11.53 7.69 15.60
C ALA A 22 11.79 6.50 14.65
N ASP A 23 11.66 6.74 13.35
CA ASP A 23 11.85 5.72 12.31
C ASP A 23 13.31 5.62 11.82
N GLY A 24 14.20 6.50 12.31
CA GLY A 24 15.61 6.55 11.90
C GLY A 24 15.80 7.00 10.43
N LEU A 25 14.81 7.68 9.86
CA LEU A 25 14.79 8.12 8.47
C LEU A 25 15.08 9.61 8.34
N THR A 26 15.49 10.03 7.15
CA THR A 26 15.50 11.46 6.81
C THR A 26 14.08 11.97 6.64
N LEU A 27 13.87 13.28 6.84
CA LEU A 27 12.55 13.90 6.64
C LEU A 27 11.99 13.64 5.23
N ALA A 28 12.84 13.66 4.20
CA ALA A 28 12.41 13.41 2.83
C ALA A 28 11.90 11.97 2.65
N GLN A 29 12.63 10.99 3.17
CA GLN A 29 12.24 9.57 3.12
C GLN A 29 10.95 9.31 3.90
N GLU A 30 10.80 9.93 5.07
CA GLU A 30 9.57 9.79 5.86
C GLU A 30 8.36 10.38 5.12
N ILE A 31 8.53 11.51 4.44
CA ILE A 31 7.48 12.10 3.60
C ILE A 31 7.13 11.18 2.43
N GLU A 32 8.13 10.60 1.75
CA GLU A 32 7.89 9.65 0.66
C GLU A 32 7.12 8.42 1.13
N LYS A 33 7.53 7.82 2.26
CA LYS A 33 6.82 6.71 2.91
C LYS A 33 5.36 7.07 3.24
N LEU A 34 5.12 8.27 3.79
CA LEU A 34 3.76 8.72 4.10
C LEU A 34 2.92 8.91 2.84
N ILE A 35 3.51 9.43 1.75
CA ILE A 35 2.83 9.54 0.46
C ILE A 35 2.46 8.15 -0.05
N ASP A 36 3.39 7.21 -0.08
CA ASP A 36 3.16 5.83 -0.55
C ASP A 36 2.07 5.11 0.25
N LEU A 37 2.00 5.35 1.57
CA LEU A 37 0.95 4.80 2.43
C LEU A 37 -0.44 5.41 2.15
N HIS A 38 -0.49 6.68 1.71
CA HIS A 38 -1.75 7.41 1.49
C HIS A 38 -2.20 7.44 0.04
N VAL A 39 -1.33 7.11 -0.92
CA VAL A 39 -1.73 6.97 -2.32
C VAL A 39 -2.80 5.88 -2.38
N PRO A 40 -3.99 6.16 -2.96
CA PRO A 40 -4.99 5.12 -3.15
C PRO A 40 -4.35 3.98 -3.93
N ARG A 41 -4.20 2.83 -3.26
CA ARG A 41 -3.67 1.64 -3.92
C ARG A 41 -4.54 1.38 -5.15
N PRO A 42 -3.94 1.20 -6.35
CA PRO A 42 -4.74 0.82 -7.51
C PRO A 42 -5.52 -0.44 -7.13
N LYS A 43 -6.82 -0.45 -7.43
CA LYS A 43 -7.64 -1.65 -7.23
C LYS A 43 -6.90 -2.81 -7.89
N PRO A 44 -6.68 -3.95 -7.20
CA PRO A 44 -6.01 -5.08 -7.81
C PRO A 44 -6.74 -5.43 -9.11
N THR A 45 -6.04 -5.27 -10.23
CA THR A 45 -6.55 -5.59 -11.57
C THR A 45 -6.62 -7.11 -11.79
N ILE A 46 -5.94 -7.87 -10.94
CA ILE A 46 -5.88 -9.33 -10.96
C ILE A 46 -6.39 -9.82 -9.60
N GLY A 47 -7.47 -10.60 -9.61
CA GLY A 47 -8.01 -11.28 -8.43
C GLY A 47 -9.33 -10.73 -7.87
N GLY A 48 -10.39 -10.64 -8.68
CA GLY A 48 -11.71 -10.39 -8.08
C GLY A 48 -12.93 -10.23 -8.99
N PHE A 49 -12.79 -10.12 -10.31
CA PHE A 49 -13.95 -9.77 -11.16
C PHE A 49 -13.94 -10.40 -12.57
N ARG A 50 -13.13 -11.44 -12.79
CA ARG A 50 -13.06 -12.18 -14.06
C ARG A 50 -13.05 -13.70 -13.90
N SER A 51 -13.48 -14.22 -12.76
CA SER A 51 -13.85 -15.63 -12.71
C SER A 51 -15.12 -15.77 -13.56
N GLU A 52 -15.02 -16.42 -14.72
CA GLU A 52 -16.14 -16.58 -15.67
C GLU A 52 -17.36 -17.26 -15.04
N ARG A 53 -17.16 -17.92 -13.89
CA ARG A 53 -18.18 -18.60 -13.10
C ARG A 53 -17.87 -18.50 -11.61
N ALA A 54 -18.91 -18.38 -10.78
CA ALA A 54 -18.81 -18.57 -9.34
C ALA A 54 -18.57 -20.05 -9.05
N LEU A 55 -17.48 -20.36 -8.35
CA LEU A 55 -17.19 -21.72 -7.88
C LEU A 55 -17.95 -21.99 -6.58
N THR A 56 -18.44 -23.22 -6.41
CA THR A 56 -18.97 -23.68 -5.11
C THR A 56 -17.82 -23.95 -4.14
N SER A 57 -18.14 -24.06 -2.84
CA SER A 57 -17.15 -24.41 -1.82
C SER A 57 -16.43 -25.73 -2.13
N GLU A 58 -17.16 -26.72 -2.65
CA GLU A 58 -16.62 -28.03 -3.02
C GLU A 58 -15.63 -27.94 -4.19
N GLU A 59 -15.93 -27.11 -5.20
CA GLU A 59 -15.05 -26.89 -6.35
C GLU A 59 -13.76 -26.14 -5.97
N LEU A 60 -13.84 -25.25 -4.97
CA LEU A 60 -12.67 -24.58 -4.41
C LEU A 60 -11.77 -25.57 -3.68
N ASP A 61 -12.34 -26.43 -2.84
CA ASP A 61 -11.60 -27.44 -2.08
C ASP A 61 -10.89 -28.44 -3.01
N GLU A 62 -11.56 -28.88 -4.09
CA GLU A 62 -10.97 -29.75 -5.10
C GLU A 62 -9.85 -29.04 -5.89
N GLY A 63 -10.02 -27.77 -6.24
CA GLY A 63 -8.99 -26.97 -6.89
C GLY A 63 -7.74 -26.76 -6.01
N LEU A 64 -7.95 -26.48 -4.71
CA LEU A 64 -6.87 -26.34 -3.73
C LEU A 64 -6.10 -27.65 -3.54
N ALA A 65 -6.81 -28.79 -3.49
CA ALA A 65 -6.17 -30.11 -3.43
C ALA A 65 -5.34 -30.42 -4.70
N ASN A 66 -5.76 -29.90 -5.86
CA ASN A 66 -5.10 -30.11 -7.15
C ASN A 66 -3.98 -29.10 -7.49
N GLY A 67 -3.63 -28.19 -6.56
CA GLY A 67 -2.38 -27.41 -6.65
C GLY A 67 -2.50 -26.01 -7.25
N PHE A 68 -3.51 -25.22 -6.86
CA PHE A 68 -3.43 -23.75 -7.00
C PHE A 68 -2.29 -23.17 -6.12
N GLY A 69 -1.05 -23.31 -6.58
CA GLY A 69 0.12 -22.83 -5.83
C GLY A 69 1.45 -23.45 -6.26
N THR A 70 1.86 -23.23 -7.51
CA THR A 70 3.27 -23.28 -7.92
C THR A 70 3.63 -22.01 -8.68
#